data_AF-A0A9E5IK74-F1
#
_entry.id   AF-A0A9E5IK74-F1
#
_cell.length_a   1.000
_cell.length_b   1.000
_cell.length_c   1.000
_cell.angle_alpha   90.00
_cell.angle_beta   90.00
_cell.angle_gamma   90.00
#
_symmetry.space_group_name_H-M   'P 1'
#
loop_
_entity.id
_entity.type
_entity.pdbx_description
1 polymer ?
#
loop_
_entity_poly.entity_id
_entity_poly.type
_entity_poly.pdbx_seq_one_letter_code
_entity_poly.pdbx_strand_id
1 'polypeptide(L)'
;MAAVDKSQNDTQMTEEHDNRFVQSAMFSRQWWLLLLLTVVFVGVTCGLGFWQLSRAHLREQIEAEQTRNAALPALNNAQLEHLATDSQLLYRNLALEGHWLSQWSVYLNRPMHGQAGFWVMTPLQL
;
A
#
# COMPACT_ATOMS: atom_id res chain seq x y z
N MET A 1 -7.53 -16.23 -72.90
CA MET A 1 -6.55 -15.70 -71.92
C MET A 1 -6.85 -14.24 -71.57
N ALA A 2 -8.12 -13.88 -71.34
CA ALA A 2 -8.55 -12.49 -71.04
C ALA A 2 -9.60 -12.38 -69.91
N ALA A 3 -10.07 -13.52 -69.38
CA ALA A 3 -11.08 -13.55 -68.31
C ALA A 3 -10.47 -13.61 -66.89
N VAL A 4 -9.21 -14.00 -66.76
CA VAL A 4 -8.51 -14.10 -65.46
C VAL A 4 -8.06 -12.72 -64.96
N ASP A 5 -7.74 -11.80 -65.87
CA ASP A 5 -7.19 -10.47 -65.58
C ASP A 5 -8.20 -9.54 -64.88
N LYS A 6 -9.47 -9.60 -65.27
CA LYS A 6 -10.51 -8.72 -64.70
C LYS A 6 -10.85 -9.06 -63.25
N SER A 7 -10.88 -10.35 -62.90
CA SER A 7 -11.18 -10.80 -61.54
C SER A 7 -10.11 -10.41 -60.53
N GLN A 8 -8.86 -10.27 -60.98
CA GLN A 8 -7.72 -9.90 -60.14
C GLN A 8 -7.70 -8.38 -59.88
N ASN A 9 -8.13 -7.58 -60.86
CA ASN A 9 -8.28 -6.15 -60.72
C ASN A 9 -9.43 -5.77 -59.75
N ASP A 10 -10.54 -6.50 -59.79
CA ASP A 10 -11.68 -6.27 -58.90
C ASP A 10 -11.34 -6.57 -57.43
N THR A 11 -10.48 -7.56 -57.17
CA THR A 11 -9.99 -7.85 -55.80
C THR A 11 -8.97 -6.82 -55.32
N GLN A 12 -8.11 -6.29 -56.19
CA GLN A 12 -7.18 -5.21 -55.83
C GLN A 12 -7.88 -3.88 -55.54
N MET A 13 -8.96 -3.57 -56.25
CA MET A 13 -9.74 -2.34 -56.03
C MET A 13 -10.48 -2.35 -54.69
N THR A 14 -10.86 -3.52 -54.16
CA THR A 14 -11.52 -3.61 -52.85
C THR A 14 -10.56 -3.56 -51.66
N GLU A 15 -9.32 -4.02 -51.80
CA GLU A 15 -8.33 -4.00 -50.70
C GLU A 15 -7.62 -2.64 -50.52
N GLU A 16 -7.47 -1.85 -51.58
CA GLU A 16 -6.88 -0.50 -51.52
C GLU A 16 -7.72 0.48 -50.69
N HIS A 17 -9.05 0.32 -50.70
CA HIS A 17 -9.96 1.23 -50.00
C HIS A 17 -10.01 1.01 -48.49
N ASP A 18 -9.76 -0.20 -48.00
CA ASP A 18 -9.80 -0.51 -46.56
C ASP A 18 -8.53 -0.03 -45.83
N ASN A 19 -7.39 -0.07 -46.52
CA ASN A 19 -6.08 0.33 -45.95
C ASN A 19 -5.92 1.84 -45.72
N ARG A 20 -6.70 2.69 -46.43
CA ARG A 20 -6.61 4.16 -46.31
C ARG A 20 -7.29 4.73 -45.07
N PHE A 21 -8.25 4.01 -44.49
CA PHE A 21 -8.91 4.43 -43.25
C PHE A 21 -8.02 4.25 -42.01
N VAL A 22 -7.06 3.33 -42.09
CA VAL A 22 -6.10 3.10 -41.00
C VAL A 22 -4.91 4.08 -41.08
N GLN A 23 -4.53 4.53 -42.28
CA GLN A 23 -3.35 5.37 -42.48
C GLN A 23 -3.52 6.85 -42.05
N SER A 24 -4.73 7.39 -42.04
CA SER A 24 -4.99 8.80 -41.65
C SER A 24 -5.21 9.02 -40.15
N ALA A 25 -5.10 7.97 -39.34
CA ALA A 25 -5.33 8.04 -37.90
C ALA A 25 -4.06 8.32 -37.08
N MET A 26 -2.88 8.48 -37.69
CA MET A 26 -1.62 8.59 -36.93
C MET A 26 -1.44 9.93 -36.18
N PHE A 27 -2.16 11.00 -36.58
CA PHE A 27 -2.04 12.33 -35.95
C PHE A 27 -3.39 13.07 -35.80
N SER A 28 -4.49 12.33 -35.64
CA SER A 28 -5.79 12.94 -35.28
C SER A 28 -5.81 13.36 -33.80
N ARG A 29 -6.61 14.38 -33.44
CA ARG A 29 -6.87 14.75 -32.04
C ARG A 29 -7.31 13.55 -31.19
N GLN A 30 -8.04 12.62 -31.81
CA GLN A 30 -8.49 11.38 -31.16
C GLN A 30 -7.34 10.44 -30.82
N TRP A 31 -6.30 10.35 -31.66
CA TRP A 31 -5.12 9.54 -31.41
C TRP A 31 -4.32 10.08 -30.22
N TRP A 32 -4.12 11.39 -30.14
CA TRP A 32 -3.51 12.05 -28.99
C TRP A 32 -4.32 11.86 -27.70
N LEU A 33 -5.66 11.89 -27.77
CA LEU A 33 -6.53 11.62 -26.63
C LEU A 33 -6.39 10.16 -26.13
N LEU A 34 -6.33 9.19 -27.05
CA LEU A 34 -6.12 7.78 -26.70
C LEU A 34 -4.73 7.52 -26.11
N LEU A 35 -3.70 8.16 -26.67
CA LEU A 35 -2.34 8.08 -26.15
C LEU A 35 -2.28 8.66 -24.72
N LEU A 36 -2.87 9.84 -24.52
CA LEU A 36 -2.93 10.47 -23.20
C LEU A 36 -3.69 9.61 -22.19
N LEU A 37 -4.83 9.04 -22.58
CA LEU A 37 -5.59 8.11 -21.73
C LEU A 37 -4.77 6.89 -21.32
N THR A 38 -4.02 6.31 -22.26
CA THR A 38 -3.16 5.15 -22.00
C THR A 38 -2.03 5.51 -21.04
N VAL A 39 -1.36 6.66 -21.24
CA VAL A 39 -0.31 7.14 -20.35
C VAL A 39 -0.84 7.39 -18.94
N VAL A 40 -2.03 7.99 -18.80
CA VAL A 40 -2.69 8.18 -17.50
C VAL A 40 -2.99 6.83 -16.85
N PHE A 41 -3.52 5.86 -17.59
CA PHE A 41 -3.85 4.55 -17.06
C PHE A 41 -2.62 3.78 -16.56
N VAL A 42 -1.52 3.83 -17.32
CA VAL A 42 -0.23 3.27 -16.93
C VAL A 42 0.31 3.99 -15.68
N GLY A 43 0.23 5.32 -15.63
CA GLY A 43 0.64 6.11 -14.48
C GLY A 43 -0.12 5.77 -13.21
N VAL A 44 -1.45 5.63 -13.30
CA VAL A 44 -2.30 5.19 -12.19
C VAL A 44 -1.93 3.77 -11.74
N THR A 45 -1.76 2.84 -12.68
CA THR A 45 -1.40 1.44 -12.37
C THR A 45 -0.05 1.34 -11.65
N CYS A 46 0.97 2.06 -12.16
CA CYS A 46 2.27 2.15 -11.49
C CYS A 46 2.16 2.83 -10.12
N GLY A 47 1.41 3.92 -10.02
CA GLY A 47 1.18 4.63 -8.76
C GLY A 47 0.53 3.75 -7.68
N LEU A 48 -0.43 2.90 -8.06
CA LEU A 48 -1.01 1.91 -7.16
C LEU A 48 0.02 0.85 -6.74
N GLY A 49 0.87 0.40 -7.66
CA GLY A 49 1.98 -0.52 -7.35
C GLY A 49 2.98 0.09 -6.36
N PHE A 50 3.37 1.35 -6.56
CA PHE A 50 4.21 2.09 -5.62
C PHE A 50 3.51 2.32 -4.28
N TRP A 51 2.21 2.53 -4.26
CA TRP A 51 1.45 2.65 -3.02
C TRP A 51 1.45 1.33 -2.23
N GLN A 52 1.29 0.19 -2.91
CA GLN A 52 1.44 -1.12 -2.29
C GLN A 52 2.84 -1.30 -1.69
N LEU A 53 3.89 -0.89 -2.42
CA LEU A 53 5.27 -0.97 -1.94
C LEU A 53 5.55 0.00 -0.79
N SER A 54 5.01 1.21 -0.85
CA SER A 54 5.10 2.22 0.21
C SER A 54 4.42 1.75 1.49
N ARG A 55 3.30 1.02 1.39
CA ARG A 55 2.64 0.40 2.54
C ARG A 55 3.49 -0.69 3.20
N ALA A 56 4.37 -1.37 2.45
CA ALA A 56 5.34 -2.30 3.04
C ALA A 56 6.42 -1.55 3.83
N HIS A 57 6.92 -0.42 3.30
CA HIS A 57 7.93 0.38 4.00
C HIS A 57 7.39 1.04 5.28
N LEU A 58 6.11 1.41 5.31
CA LEU A 58 5.48 1.94 6.52
C LEU A 58 5.47 0.92 7.67
N ARG A 59 5.38 -0.38 7.37
CA ARG A 59 5.45 -1.43 8.40
C ARG A 59 6.87 -1.54 8.96
N GLU A 60 7.86 -1.48 8.07
CA GLU A 60 9.28 -1.55 8.41
C GLU A 60 9.72 -0.39 9.31
N GLN A 61 9.25 0.83 9.05
CA GLN A 61 9.57 2.00 9.89
C GLN A 61 9.03 1.85 11.32
N ILE A 62 7.83 1.30 11.49
CA ILE A 62 7.24 1.06 12.80
C ILE A 62 8.03 -0.02 13.56
N GLU A 63 8.43 -1.09 12.89
CA GLU A 63 9.24 -2.17 13.47
C GLU A 63 10.66 -1.71 13.85
N ALA A 64 11.26 -0.81 13.06
CA ALA A 64 12.56 -0.23 13.35
C ALA A 64 12.55 0.64 14.62
N GLU A 65 11.53 1.50 14.77
CA GLU A 65 11.35 2.31 15.99
C GLU A 65 11.10 1.44 17.22
N GLN A 66 10.29 0.39 17.07
CA GLN A 66 10.04 -0.60 18.13
C GLN A 66 11.33 -1.29 18.60
N THR A 67 12.12 -1.79 17.66
CA THR A 67 13.36 -2.51 17.95
C THR A 67 14.39 -1.61 18.62
N ARG A 68 14.50 -0.36 18.14
CA ARG A 68 15.41 0.64 18.69
C ARG A 68 15.03 0.99 20.14
N ASN A 69 13.75 1.19 20.42
CA ASN A 69 13.30 1.55 21.76
C ASN A 69 13.32 0.35 22.72
N ALA A 70 13.10 -0.87 22.22
CA ALA A 70 13.21 -2.09 23.02
C ALA A 70 14.66 -2.41 23.44
N ALA A 71 15.64 -2.02 22.62
CA ALA A 71 17.07 -2.18 22.93
C ALA A 71 17.59 -1.20 23.99
N LEU A 72 16.83 -0.16 24.34
CA LEU A 72 17.22 0.77 25.40
C LEU A 72 17.10 0.12 26.78
N PRO A 73 17.96 0.52 27.75
CA PRO A 73 17.87 0.01 29.10
C PRO A 73 16.49 0.29 29.70
N ALA A 74 15.99 -0.71 30.43
CA ALA A 74 14.69 -0.65 31.06
C ALA A 74 14.62 0.53 32.03
N LEU A 75 13.50 1.23 32.01
CA LEU A 75 13.25 2.33 32.94
C LEU A 75 12.75 1.80 34.27
N ASN A 76 13.30 2.34 35.35
CA ASN A 76 12.90 2.02 36.72
C ASN A 76 11.85 3.01 37.22
N ASN A 77 11.13 2.68 38.30
CA ASN A 77 10.11 3.55 38.92
C ASN A 77 10.55 5.02 39.07
N ALA A 78 11.74 5.26 39.64
CA ALA A 78 12.27 6.61 39.86
C ALA A 78 12.56 7.40 38.57
N GLN A 79 12.87 6.70 37.47
CA GLN A 79 13.12 7.35 36.17
C GLN A 79 11.79 7.64 35.44
N LEU A 80 10.76 6.83 35.70
CA LEU A 80 9.43 7.01 35.10
C LEU A 80 8.71 8.26 35.65
N GLU A 81 8.85 8.53 36.96
CA GLU A 81 8.27 9.73 37.60
C GLU A 81 8.75 11.04 36.96
N HIS A 82 9.97 11.05 36.42
CA HIS A 82 10.54 12.21 35.73
C HIS A 82 10.19 12.30 34.23
N LEU A 83 9.64 11.24 33.62
CA LEU A 83 9.43 11.13 32.17
C LEU A 83 7.95 11.11 31.76
N ALA A 84 7.04 11.43 32.68
CA ALA A 84 5.63 11.02 32.71
C ALA A 84 4.73 11.29 31.49
N THR A 85 5.19 11.94 30.41
CA THR A 85 4.36 12.19 29.23
C THR A 85 5.14 12.24 27.92
N ASP A 86 6.36 11.70 27.86
CA ASP A 86 7.11 11.77 26.60
C ASP A 86 6.74 10.62 25.66
N SER A 87 6.41 10.96 24.42
CA SER A 87 6.24 10.02 23.30
C SER A 87 7.47 9.14 23.07
N GLN A 88 8.63 9.52 23.61
CA GLN A 88 9.86 8.73 23.64
C GLN A 88 9.77 7.44 24.49
N LEU A 89 8.74 7.29 25.32
CA LEU A 89 8.51 6.07 26.10
C LEU A 89 7.86 4.95 25.29
N LEU A 90 7.36 5.23 24.08
CA LEU A 90 6.68 4.24 23.25
C LEU A 90 7.64 3.09 22.88
N TYR A 91 7.23 1.86 23.14
CA TYR A 91 8.00 0.62 22.88
C TYR A 91 9.29 0.44 23.68
N ARG A 92 9.43 1.14 24.81
CA ARG A 92 10.55 0.94 25.74
C ARG A 92 10.21 -0.09 26.82
N ASN A 93 11.21 -0.88 27.22
CA ASN A 93 11.05 -1.81 28.33
C ASN A 93 10.96 -1.04 29.66
N LEU A 94 10.03 -1.44 30.53
CA LEU A 94 9.80 -0.83 31.84
C LEU A 94 9.93 -1.92 32.91
N ALA A 95 10.76 -1.68 33.93
CA ALA A 95 10.89 -2.53 35.11
C ALA A 95 10.30 -1.78 36.29
N LEU A 96 9.02 -2.06 36.57
CA LEU A 96 8.20 -1.32 37.52
C LEU A 96 7.74 -2.25 38.64
N GLU A 97 7.88 -1.79 39.88
CA GLU A 97 7.38 -2.46 41.08
C GLU A 97 6.21 -1.66 41.64
N GLY A 98 5.11 -2.32 42.00
CA GLY A 98 3.88 -1.66 42.43
C GLY A 98 2.77 -2.64 42.80
N HIS A 99 1.54 -2.13 42.98
CA HIS A 99 0.35 -2.91 43.32
C HIS A 99 -0.61 -3.02 42.13
N TRP A 100 -1.04 -4.24 41.81
CA TRP A 100 -2.01 -4.47 40.73
C TRP A 100 -3.42 -4.08 41.16
N LEU A 101 -4.07 -3.23 40.38
CA LEU A 101 -5.46 -2.84 40.61
C LEU A 101 -6.41 -3.69 39.75
N SER A 102 -6.77 -4.87 40.25
CA SER A 102 -7.68 -5.80 39.56
C SER A 102 -9.08 -5.24 39.30
N GLN A 103 -9.50 -4.21 40.03
CA GLN A 103 -10.79 -3.53 39.87
C GLN A 103 -10.91 -2.75 38.53
N TRP A 104 -9.78 -2.45 37.87
CA TRP A 104 -9.74 -1.69 36.60
C TRP A 104 -9.23 -2.53 35.42
N SER A 105 -9.36 -3.86 35.47
CA SER A 105 -8.96 -4.73 34.37
C SER A 105 -9.84 -4.52 33.14
N VAL A 106 -9.25 -4.10 32.03
CA VAL A 106 -9.96 -3.89 30.75
C VAL A 106 -9.77 -5.12 29.86
N TYR A 107 -10.89 -5.65 29.37
CA TYR A 107 -10.92 -6.76 28.43
C TYR A 107 -11.08 -6.23 27.01
N LEU A 108 -10.03 -6.35 26.20
CA LEU A 108 -10.09 -5.96 24.79
C LEU A 108 -10.30 -7.22 23.94
N ASN A 109 -11.39 -7.25 23.18
CA ASN A 109 -11.63 -8.29 22.19
C ASN A 109 -10.83 -7.94 20.92
N ARG A 110 -9.62 -8.48 20.81
CA ARG A 110 -8.77 -8.33 19.62
C ARG A 110 -8.45 -9.72 19.08
N PRO A 111 -8.79 -10.02 17.81
CA PRO A 111 -8.46 -11.32 17.23
C PRO A 111 -6.93 -11.49 17.16
N MET A 112 -6.45 -12.63 17.65
CA MET A 112 -5.04 -13.02 17.66
C MET A 112 -4.86 -14.20 16.70
N HIS A 113 -4.03 -14.06 15.67
CA HIS A 113 -3.80 -15.10 14.66
C HIS A 113 -5.09 -15.66 14.00
N GLY A 114 -6.11 -14.82 13.81
CA GLY A 114 -7.38 -15.22 13.19
C GLY A 114 -8.36 -15.93 14.12
N GLN A 115 -8.02 -16.10 15.40
CA GLN A 115 -8.92 -16.64 16.42
C GLN A 115 -9.40 -15.50 17.34
N ALA A 116 -10.66 -15.52 17.74
CA ALA A 116 -11.19 -14.58 18.71
C ALA A 116 -10.48 -14.78 20.05
N GLY A 117 -9.91 -13.72 20.60
CA GLY A 117 -9.15 -13.74 21.85
C GLY A 117 -9.40 -12.48 22.67
N PHE A 118 -9.23 -12.60 23.98
CA PHE A 118 -9.33 -11.48 24.91
C PHE A 118 -7.96 -11.11 25.42
N TRP A 119 -7.58 -9.85 25.23
CA TRP A 119 -6.42 -9.26 25.87
C TRP A 119 -6.85 -8.68 27.22
N VAL A 120 -6.22 -9.13 28.30
CA VAL A 120 -6.52 -8.65 29.66
C VAL A 120 -5.41 -7.68 30.04
N MET A 121 -5.75 -6.41 30.20
CA MET A 121 -4.83 -5.39 30.68
C MET A 121 -5.22 -4.99 32.10
N THR A 122 -4.35 -5.26 33.06
CA THR A 122 -4.51 -4.82 34.46
C THR A 122 -3.56 -3.67 34.71
N PRO A 123 -4.04 -2.49 35.12
CA PRO A 123 -3.14 -1.38 35.45
C PRO A 123 -2.36 -1.68 36.73
N LEU A 124 -1.06 -1.37 36.70
CA LEU A 124 -0.16 -1.40 37.84
C LEU A 124 -0.10 0.00 38.46
N GLN A 125 -0.40 0.11 39.75
CA GLN A 125 -0.20 1.32 40.53
C GLN A 125 1.22 1.34 41.08
N LEU A 126 2.00 2.36 40.73
CA LEU A 126 3.36 2.62 41.22
C LEU A 126 3.30 3.42 42.53
#